data_AF-A0A949YV13-F1
#
_entry.id   AF-A0A949YV13-F1
#
_cell.length_a   1.000
_cell.length_b   1.000
_cell.length_c   1.000
_cell.angle_alpha   90.00
_cell.angle_beta   90.00
_cell.angle_gamma   90.00
#
_symmetry.space_group_name_H-M   'P 1'
#
loop_
_entity.id
_entity.type
_entity.pdbx_description
1 polymer ?
#
loop_
_entity_poly.entity_id
_entity_poly.type
_entity_poly.pdbx_seq_one_letter_code
_entity_poly.pdbx_strand_id
1 'polypeptide(L)'
;MMTASAVPLDQSLNLAWVLIAGFLVMFMQAGFAMLETGFTRAKNATNTMAMNLIIYPIGIIGFWLTGYAFMMGGVREWPSLGTAEIGHHELTVMIGGHPFGIIGLSKFALASISHDPASLAMFVFALVFMDTAATIPTGAMAERWRFIAFFIYGFFMSMFLYPLYGNWVWGGGWLSQLGVNLGVGHGHVDFAGSSVVHMTGGVTALAGAIVLGPRIGKFRRDGAIGALPGHNLPMAV
;
A
#
# COMPACT_ATOMS: atom_id res chain seq x y z
N MET A 1 34.71 -21.93 19.31
CA MET A 1 33.67 -22.47 18.41
C MET A 1 32.35 -21.85 18.88
N MET A 2 31.96 -20.71 18.29
CA MET A 2 30.69 -20.05 18.63
C MET A 2 29.56 -20.90 18.06
N THR A 3 28.76 -21.51 18.93
CA THR A 3 27.49 -22.11 18.53
C THR A 3 26.59 -20.99 18.05
N ALA A 4 26.26 -20.97 16.76
CA ALA A 4 25.21 -20.10 16.25
C ALA A 4 23.94 -20.37 17.07
N SER A 5 23.48 -19.37 17.83
CA SER A 5 22.21 -19.47 18.53
C SER A 5 21.12 -19.66 17.48
N ALA A 6 20.41 -20.79 17.52
CA ALA A 6 19.27 -21.02 16.64
C ALA A 6 18.25 -19.90 16.81
N VAL A 7 17.66 -19.44 15.70
CA VAL A 7 16.53 -18.51 15.74
C VAL A 7 15.43 -19.14 16.60
N PRO A 8 14.87 -18.41 17.59
CA PRO A 8 13.76 -18.90 18.40
C PRO A 8 12.62 -19.47 17.54
N LEU A 9 12.01 -20.59 17.99
CA LEU A 9 10.96 -21.28 17.25
C LEU A 9 9.75 -20.38 16.98
N ASP A 10 9.39 -19.55 17.95
CA ASP A 10 8.33 -18.55 17.85
C ASP A 10 8.59 -17.53 16.72
N GLN A 11 9.83 -17.03 16.58
CA GLN A 11 10.18 -16.13 15.47
C GLN A 11 10.05 -16.82 14.12
N SER A 12 10.47 -18.08 14.02
CA SER A 12 10.34 -18.86 12.78
C SER A 12 8.87 -19.10 12.41
N LEU A 13 8.01 -19.39 13.39
CA LEU A 13 6.57 -19.57 13.18
C LEU A 13 5.88 -18.25 12.78
N ASN A 14 6.22 -17.15 13.45
CA ASN A 14 5.69 -15.83 13.12
C ASN A 14 6.10 -15.40 11.71
N LEU A 15 7.34 -15.67 11.31
CA LEU A 15 7.85 -15.40 9.96
C LEU A 15 7.05 -16.18 8.92
N ALA A 16 6.84 -17.48 9.15
CA ALA A 16 6.05 -18.33 8.26
C ALA A 16 4.61 -17.81 8.14
N TRP A 17 4.00 -17.41 9.26
CA TRP A 17 2.64 -16.86 9.28
C TRP A 17 2.54 -15.56 8.48
N VAL A 18 3.47 -14.62 8.68
CA VAL A 18 3.49 -13.33 7.96
C VAL A 18 3.64 -13.55 6.45
N LEU A 19 4.47 -14.50 6.02
CA LEU A 19 4.60 -14.83 4.60
C LEU A 19 3.34 -15.46 4.03
N ILE A 20 2.72 -16.42 4.74
CA ILE A 20 1.44 -17.03 4.33
C ILE A 20 0.36 -15.96 4.20
N ALA A 21 0.23 -15.09 5.21
CA ALA A 21 -0.72 -13.98 5.19
C ALA A 21 -0.42 -13.02 4.03
N GLY A 22 0.84 -12.67 3.79
CA GLY A 22 1.26 -11.85 2.65
C GLY A 22 0.89 -12.47 1.30
N PHE A 23 1.08 -13.77 1.13
CA PHE A 23 0.67 -14.47 -0.09
C PHE A 23 -0.85 -14.50 -0.27
N LEU A 24 -1.63 -14.67 0.81
CA LEU A 24 -3.09 -14.56 0.74
C LEU A 24 -3.54 -13.15 0.34
N VAL A 25 -2.90 -12.11 0.86
CA VAL A 25 -3.17 -10.71 0.45
C VAL A 25 -2.76 -10.48 -1.01
N MET A 26 -1.68 -11.10 -1.49
CA MET A 26 -1.30 -11.05 -2.91
C MET A 26 -2.42 -11.55 -3.83
N PHE A 27 -3.19 -12.57 -3.41
CA PHE A 27 -4.34 -13.06 -4.17
C PHE A 27 -5.53 -12.09 -4.20
N MET A 28 -5.59 -11.08 -3.33
CA MET A 28 -6.59 -10.01 -3.45
C MET A 28 -6.49 -9.30 -4.81
N GLN A 29 -5.29 -9.25 -5.41
CA GLN A 29 -5.11 -8.63 -6.72
C GLN A 29 -5.88 -9.34 -7.84
N ALA A 30 -5.98 -10.67 -7.78
CA ALA A 30 -6.85 -11.42 -8.67
C ALA A 30 -8.32 -11.09 -8.40
N GLY A 31 -8.70 -10.93 -7.13
CA GLY A 31 -10.04 -10.49 -6.72
C GLY A 31 -10.40 -9.12 -7.31
N PHE A 32 -9.55 -8.10 -7.16
CA PHE A 32 -9.76 -6.77 -7.77
C PHE A 32 -9.85 -6.85 -9.29
N ALA A 33 -8.96 -7.61 -9.93
CA ALA A 33 -8.98 -7.77 -11.38
C ALA A 33 -10.33 -8.31 -11.88
N MET A 34 -10.87 -9.32 -11.20
CA MET A 34 -12.17 -9.92 -11.54
C MET A 34 -13.34 -9.00 -11.21
N LEU A 35 -13.36 -8.42 -10.00
CA LEU A 35 -14.38 -7.48 -9.52
C LEU A 35 -14.53 -6.28 -10.46
N GLU A 36 -13.43 -5.60 -10.74
CA GLU A 36 -13.42 -4.39 -11.55
C GLU A 36 -13.77 -4.70 -13.00
N THR A 37 -13.17 -5.76 -13.56
CA THR A 37 -13.48 -6.16 -14.93
C THR A 37 -14.96 -6.49 -15.06
N GLY A 38 -15.52 -7.31 -14.16
CA GLY A 38 -16.94 -7.68 -14.17
C GLY A 38 -17.89 -6.48 -14.09
N PHE A 39 -17.54 -5.45 -13.31
CA PHE A 39 -18.35 -4.22 -13.18
C PHE A 39 -18.14 -3.17 -14.28
N THR A 40 -17.17 -3.33 -15.17
CA THR A 40 -17.02 -2.45 -16.35
C THR A 40 -17.88 -2.91 -17.52
N ARG A 41 -18.00 -2.08 -18.57
CA ARG A 41 -18.65 -2.47 -19.82
C ARG A 41 -17.72 -3.40 -20.61
N ALA A 42 -18.29 -4.37 -21.34
CA ALA A 42 -17.53 -5.40 -22.06
C ALA A 42 -16.41 -4.84 -22.96
N LYS A 43 -16.66 -3.71 -23.63
CA LYS A 43 -15.66 -3.04 -24.49
C LYS A 43 -14.38 -2.58 -23.77
N ASN A 44 -14.43 -2.45 -22.45
CA ASN A 44 -13.31 -1.99 -21.62
C ASN A 44 -12.72 -3.13 -20.77
N ALA A 45 -13.21 -4.36 -20.89
CA ALA A 45 -12.80 -5.49 -20.06
C ALA A 45 -11.29 -5.74 -20.16
N THR A 46 -10.75 -5.82 -21.39
CA THR A 46 -9.31 -6.02 -21.62
C THR A 46 -8.46 -4.92 -21.00
N ASN A 47 -8.87 -3.65 -21.13
CA ASN A 47 -8.12 -2.54 -20.56
C ASN A 47 -8.13 -2.59 -19.02
N THR A 48 -9.28 -2.90 -18.42
CA THR A 48 -9.45 -2.98 -16.95
C THR A 48 -8.64 -4.12 -16.35
N MET A 49 -8.68 -5.30 -16.97
CA MET A 49 -7.87 -6.45 -16.60
C MET A 49 -6.37 -6.14 -16.73
N ALA A 50 -5.95 -5.50 -17.83
CA ALA A 50 -4.56 -5.14 -18.05
C ALA A 50 -4.03 -4.17 -16.98
N MET A 51 -4.84 -3.18 -16.55
CA MET A 51 -4.44 -2.27 -15.48
C MET A 51 -4.25 -3.00 -14.16
N ASN A 52 -5.17 -3.90 -13.78
CA ASN A 52 -5.01 -4.69 -12.56
C ASN A 52 -3.77 -5.61 -12.61
N LEU A 53 -3.42 -6.16 -13.76
CA LEU A 53 -2.20 -6.98 -13.89
C LEU A 53 -0.91 -6.14 -13.86
N ILE A 54 -0.95 -4.92 -14.42
CA ILE A 54 0.24 -4.08 -14.60
C ILE A 54 0.52 -3.20 -13.38
N ILE A 55 -0.47 -2.90 -12.54
CA ILE A 55 -0.21 -2.15 -11.30
C ILE A 55 0.76 -2.91 -10.39
N TYR A 56 0.66 -4.25 -10.35
CA TYR A 56 1.51 -5.10 -9.50
C TYR A 56 3.02 -4.94 -9.79
N PRO A 57 3.53 -5.15 -11.02
CA PRO A 57 4.94 -4.94 -11.30
C PRO A 57 5.38 -3.47 -11.16
N ILE A 58 4.51 -2.49 -11.48
CA ILE A 58 4.83 -1.07 -11.23
C ILE A 58 5.03 -0.83 -9.73
N GLY A 59 4.08 -1.33 -8.93
CA GLY A 59 4.07 -1.22 -7.49
C GLY A 59 5.30 -1.88 -6.86
N ILE A 60 5.65 -3.09 -7.30
CA ILE A 60 6.87 -3.78 -6.87
C ILE A 60 8.10 -2.92 -7.12
N ILE A 61 8.28 -2.42 -8.35
CA ILE A 61 9.48 -1.66 -8.71
C ILE A 61 9.55 -0.36 -7.91
N GLY A 62 8.46 0.41 -7.84
CA GLY A 62 8.43 1.69 -7.12
C GLY A 62 8.63 1.53 -5.62
N PHE A 63 7.93 0.57 -5.01
CA PHE A 63 8.01 0.32 -3.58
C PHE A 63 9.35 -0.30 -3.17
N TRP A 64 9.91 -1.22 -3.96
CA TRP A 64 11.27 -1.72 -3.76
C TRP A 64 12.31 -0.59 -3.82
N LEU A 65 12.25 0.27 -4.84
CA LEU A 65 13.27 1.28 -5.08
C LEU A 65 13.31 2.32 -3.95
N THR A 66 12.15 2.86 -3.57
CA THR A 66 12.05 3.96 -2.58
C THR A 66 10.92 3.82 -1.57
N GLY A 67 9.79 3.20 -1.94
CA GLY A 67 8.61 3.21 -1.07
C GLY A 67 8.84 2.52 0.28
N TYR A 68 9.48 1.35 0.30
CA TYR A 68 9.79 0.65 1.54
C TYR A 68 10.75 1.47 2.42
N ALA A 69 11.69 2.18 1.80
CA ALA A 69 12.62 3.05 2.52
C ALA A 69 11.90 4.22 3.21
N PHE A 70 11.03 4.91 2.47
CA PHE A 70 10.25 6.01 3.04
C PHE A 70 9.27 5.54 4.10
N MET A 71 8.67 4.36 3.92
CA MET A 71 7.70 3.80 4.87
C MET A 71 8.37 3.26 6.14
N MET A 72 9.40 2.43 5.99
CA MET A 72 9.96 1.59 7.07
C MET A 72 11.43 1.88 7.39
N GLY A 73 12.02 2.93 6.81
CA GLY A 73 13.42 3.33 7.03
C GLY A 73 13.73 3.64 8.51
N GLY A 74 12.77 4.20 9.25
CA GLY A 74 12.93 4.47 10.69
C GLY A 74 12.83 3.24 11.60
N VAL A 75 12.26 2.12 11.13
CA VAL A 75 11.96 0.94 11.95
C VAL A 75 13.24 0.22 12.37
N ARG A 76 13.41 0.00 13.67
CA ARG A 76 14.61 -0.64 14.27
C ARG A 76 14.42 -2.11 14.60
N GLU A 77 13.19 -2.53 14.86
CA GLU A 77 12.88 -3.90 15.22
C GLU A 77 11.44 -4.23 14.88
N TRP A 78 11.19 -5.52 14.68
CA TRP A 78 9.86 -6.07 14.58
C TRP A 78 9.63 -6.94 15.83
N PRO A 79 8.85 -6.47 16.82
CA PRO A 79 8.79 -7.12 18.13
C PRO A 79 8.50 -8.63 18.10
N SER A 80 7.74 -9.10 17.11
CA SER A 80 7.39 -10.52 16.95
C SER A 80 8.23 -11.29 15.93
N LEU A 81 9.10 -10.62 15.16
CA LEU A 81 9.89 -11.24 14.07
C LEU A 81 11.40 -11.13 14.28
N GLY A 82 11.86 -10.27 15.19
CA GLY A 82 13.27 -10.07 15.50
C GLY A 82 13.81 -8.69 15.12
N THR A 83 15.12 -8.53 15.25
CA THR A 83 15.82 -7.26 15.06
C THR A 83 15.86 -6.83 13.60
N ALA A 84 15.57 -5.56 13.34
CA ALA A 84 15.75 -4.90 12.04
C ALA A 84 16.81 -3.77 12.17
N GLU A 85 17.77 -3.94 13.09
CA GLU A 85 18.61 -2.85 13.61
C GLU A 85 19.52 -2.22 12.54
N ILE A 86 19.82 -2.95 11.46
CA ILE A 86 20.75 -2.52 10.43
C ILE A 86 20.09 -1.49 9.50
N GLY A 87 20.74 -0.33 9.38
CA GLY A 87 20.40 0.68 8.40
C GLY A 87 19.04 1.33 8.67
N HIS A 88 18.90 1.99 9.82
CA HIS A 88 17.71 2.77 10.17
C HIS A 88 18.03 4.27 10.15
N HIS A 89 17.14 5.06 9.56
CA HIS A 89 17.21 6.52 9.60
C HIS A 89 15.81 7.09 9.36
N GLU A 90 15.39 8.02 10.21
CA GLU A 90 14.09 8.69 10.16
C GLU A 90 14.33 10.19 10.21
N LEU A 91 13.87 10.92 9.20
CA LEU A 91 13.86 12.37 9.26
C LEU A 91 12.86 12.82 10.31
N THR A 92 13.34 13.52 11.34
CA THR A 92 12.53 13.95 12.47
C THR A 92 12.56 15.48 12.59
N VAL A 93 11.41 16.09 12.84
CA VAL A 93 11.28 17.52 13.15
C VAL A 93 10.90 17.67 14.63
N MET A 94 11.52 18.62 15.32
CA MET A 94 11.17 18.93 16.71
C MET A 94 10.07 19.98 16.75
N ILE A 95 8.91 19.64 17.33
CA ILE A 95 7.78 20.56 17.53
C ILE A 95 7.41 20.53 19.01
N GLY A 96 7.44 21.68 19.67
CA GLY A 96 7.09 21.78 21.09
C GLY A 96 7.97 20.94 22.02
N GLY A 97 9.22 20.64 21.62
CA GLY A 97 10.14 19.78 22.39
C GLY A 97 9.97 18.27 22.12
N HIS A 98 9.01 17.87 21.28
CA HIS A 98 8.76 16.47 20.94
C HIS A 98 9.23 16.13 19.51
N PRO A 99 9.73 14.90 19.28
CA PRO A 99 10.16 14.45 17.96
C PRO A 99 8.98 13.98 17.08
N PHE A 100 8.88 14.52 15.86
CA PHE A 100 7.90 14.12 14.85
C PHE A 100 8.62 13.46 13.68
N GLY A 101 8.56 12.12 13.58
CA GLY A 101 9.08 11.36 12.44
C GLY A 101 8.22 11.60 11.20
N ILE A 102 8.86 12.00 10.10
CA ILE A 102 8.20 12.46 8.88
C ILE A 102 8.37 11.49 7.70
N ILE A 103 9.55 10.88 7.57
CA ILE A 103 9.90 10.00 6.46
C ILE A 103 11.16 9.17 6.77
N GLY A 104 11.12 7.89 6.43
CA GLY A 104 12.27 7.00 6.49
C GLY A 104 13.30 7.33 5.41
N LEU A 105 14.58 7.19 5.71
CA LEU A 105 15.68 7.59 4.81
C LEU A 105 16.79 6.52 4.76
N SER A 106 16.41 5.26 4.89
CA SER A 106 17.29 4.10 4.79
C SER A 106 16.54 2.90 4.21
N LYS A 107 17.24 1.78 3.91
CA LYS A 107 16.65 0.56 3.31
C LYS A 107 16.21 0.72 1.84
N PHE A 108 16.75 1.72 1.13
CA PHE A 108 16.55 1.89 -0.32
C PHE A 108 16.96 0.64 -1.08
N ALA A 109 16.12 0.23 -2.04
CA ALA A 109 16.33 -0.98 -2.83
C ALA A 109 16.59 -2.26 -1.99
N LEU A 110 16.22 -2.24 -0.71
CA LEU A 110 16.53 -3.28 0.29
C LEU A 110 18.03 -3.55 0.47
N ALA A 111 18.90 -2.68 -0.04
CA ALA A 111 20.33 -2.96 -0.15
C ALA A 111 21.01 -3.18 1.21
N SER A 112 20.60 -2.42 2.23
CA SER A 112 21.16 -2.56 3.58
C SER A 112 20.58 -3.71 4.40
N ILE A 113 19.52 -4.37 3.91
CA ILE A 113 18.75 -5.39 4.63
C ILE A 113 18.55 -6.67 3.80
N SER A 114 19.35 -6.88 2.76
CA SER A 114 19.24 -8.02 1.83
C SER A 114 19.47 -9.39 2.48
N HIS A 115 19.99 -9.40 3.71
CA HIS A 115 20.26 -10.61 4.49
C HIS A 115 19.48 -10.64 5.82
N ASP A 116 18.48 -9.76 6.00
CA ASP A 116 17.60 -9.74 7.17
C ASP A 116 16.24 -10.37 6.83
N PRO A 117 15.97 -11.62 7.26
CA PRO A 117 14.71 -12.30 6.94
C PRO A 117 13.47 -11.57 7.46
N ALA A 118 13.54 -10.91 8.63
CA ALA A 118 12.40 -10.22 9.21
C ALA A 118 12.03 -9.00 8.36
N SER A 119 13.02 -8.19 7.98
CA SER A 119 12.78 -7.05 7.08
C SER A 119 12.36 -7.46 5.68
N LEU A 120 12.87 -8.58 5.14
CA LEU A 120 12.44 -9.07 3.83
C LEU A 120 10.99 -9.59 3.85
N ALA A 121 10.60 -10.30 4.91
CA ALA A 121 9.20 -10.72 5.07
C ALA A 121 8.28 -9.51 5.24
N MET A 122 8.69 -8.51 6.03
CA MET A 122 7.93 -7.27 6.19
C MET A 122 7.90 -6.41 4.94
N PHE A 123 8.93 -6.48 4.08
CA PHE A 123 8.88 -5.89 2.74
C PHE A 123 7.77 -6.54 1.90
N VAL A 124 7.75 -7.87 1.80
CA VAL A 124 6.69 -8.59 1.05
C VAL A 124 5.31 -8.27 1.62
N PHE A 125 5.18 -8.26 2.94
CA PHE A 125 3.93 -7.94 3.62
C PHE A 125 3.49 -6.48 3.34
N ALA A 126 4.36 -5.49 3.52
CA ALA A 126 4.01 -4.09 3.25
C ALA A 126 3.74 -3.82 1.76
N LEU A 127 4.46 -4.50 0.86
CA LEU A 127 4.32 -4.40 -0.59
C LEU A 127 2.90 -4.78 -1.04
N VAL A 128 2.36 -5.92 -0.57
CA VAL A 128 1.03 -6.38 -1.00
C VAL A 128 -0.10 -5.47 -0.48
N PHE A 129 0.09 -4.81 0.66
CA PHE A 129 -0.84 -3.79 1.17
C PHE A 129 -0.74 -2.47 0.38
N MET A 130 0.47 -2.06 0.01
CA MET A 130 0.68 -0.93 -0.89
C MET A 130 -0.03 -1.16 -2.23
N ASP A 131 0.12 -2.35 -2.80
CA ASP A 131 -0.49 -2.67 -4.09
C ASP A 131 -2.02 -2.70 -3.99
N THR A 132 -2.55 -3.23 -2.89
CA THR A 132 -3.99 -3.14 -2.56
C THR A 132 -4.47 -1.68 -2.51
N ALA A 133 -3.69 -0.77 -1.90
CA ALA A 133 -4.04 0.65 -1.90
C ALA A 133 -3.99 1.25 -3.32
N ALA A 134 -3.01 0.83 -4.12
CA ALA A 134 -2.80 1.29 -5.47
C ALA A 134 -3.85 0.78 -6.48
N THR A 135 -4.46 -0.38 -6.21
CA THR A 135 -5.48 -0.97 -7.08
C THR A 135 -6.87 -0.37 -6.85
N ILE A 136 -7.23 0.06 -5.63
CA ILE A 136 -8.56 0.67 -5.34
C ILE A 136 -8.95 1.78 -6.34
N PRO A 137 -8.06 2.73 -6.72
CA PRO A 137 -8.38 3.76 -7.70
C PRO A 137 -8.58 3.26 -9.14
N THR A 138 -8.07 2.07 -9.51
CA THR A 138 -8.20 1.55 -10.88
C THR A 138 -9.65 1.26 -11.24
N GLY A 139 -10.42 0.70 -10.32
CA GLY A 139 -11.85 0.45 -10.53
C GLY A 139 -12.69 1.74 -10.55
N ALA A 140 -12.39 2.68 -9.65
CA ALA A 140 -13.13 3.94 -9.56
C ALA A 140 -12.93 4.83 -10.80
N MET A 141 -11.74 4.78 -11.41
CA MET A 141 -11.38 5.56 -12.60
C MET A 141 -11.44 4.74 -13.90
N ALA A 142 -11.88 3.48 -13.83
CA ALA A 142 -11.98 2.58 -14.97
C ALA A 142 -12.74 3.23 -16.15
N GLU A 143 -12.36 2.81 -17.36
CA GLU A 143 -12.96 3.22 -18.63
C GLU A 143 -12.68 4.67 -19.09
N ARG A 144 -11.94 5.50 -18.33
CA ARG A 144 -11.82 6.94 -18.62
C ARG A 144 -10.47 7.61 -18.33
N TRP A 145 -9.47 6.92 -17.78
CA TRP A 145 -8.10 7.44 -17.71
C TRP A 145 -7.19 6.87 -18.80
N ARG A 146 -6.17 7.66 -19.17
CA ARG A 146 -5.15 7.24 -20.15
C ARG A 146 -4.16 6.28 -19.51
N PHE A 147 -3.69 5.30 -20.27
CA PHE A 147 -2.77 4.28 -19.77
C PHE A 147 -1.45 4.86 -19.23
N ILE A 148 -0.91 5.91 -19.86
CA ILE A 148 0.28 6.61 -19.35
C ILE A 148 0.03 7.30 -18.00
N ALA A 149 -1.16 7.86 -17.79
CA ALA A 149 -1.51 8.48 -16.51
C ALA A 149 -1.61 7.43 -15.41
N PHE A 150 -2.10 6.22 -15.75
CA PHE A 150 -2.10 5.07 -14.86
C PHE A 150 -0.68 4.63 -14.44
N PHE A 151 0.30 4.60 -15.36
CA PHE A 151 1.70 4.33 -15.01
C PHE A 151 2.28 5.35 -14.05
N ILE A 152 2.11 6.65 -14.36
CA ILE A 152 2.61 7.73 -13.50
C ILE A 152 1.97 7.65 -12.11
N TYR A 153 0.67 7.39 -12.07
CA TYR A 153 -0.07 7.16 -10.83
C TYR A 153 0.51 5.98 -10.03
N GLY A 154 0.73 4.82 -10.65
CA GLY A 154 1.25 3.64 -9.96
C GLY A 154 2.62 3.87 -9.33
N PHE A 155 3.53 4.55 -10.05
CA PHE A 155 4.82 4.95 -9.47
C PHE A 155 4.66 5.98 -8.37
N PHE A 156 3.83 7.01 -8.55
CA PHE A 156 3.62 8.02 -7.52
C PHE A 156 3.03 7.43 -6.23
N MET A 157 2.05 6.53 -6.37
CA MET A 157 1.40 5.84 -5.27
C MET A 157 2.39 4.96 -4.50
N SER A 158 3.16 4.12 -5.21
CA SER A 158 4.10 3.17 -4.62
C SER A 158 5.37 3.81 -4.07
N MET A 159 5.86 4.90 -4.68
CA MET A 159 7.09 5.56 -4.28
C MET A 159 6.87 6.65 -3.24
N PHE A 160 5.71 7.32 -3.21
CA PHE A 160 5.55 8.53 -2.39
C PHE A 160 4.26 8.54 -1.56
N LEU A 161 3.08 8.51 -2.21
CA LEU A 161 1.82 8.80 -1.51
C LEU A 161 1.51 7.78 -0.41
N TYR A 162 1.47 6.49 -0.76
CA TYR A 162 1.24 5.41 0.20
C TYR A 162 2.36 5.31 1.26
N PRO A 163 3.65 5.22 0.89
CA PRO A 163 4.70 4.99 1.89
C PRO A 163 4.87 6.16 2.87
N LEU A 164 4.58 7.40 2.46
CA LEU A 164 4.64 8.54 3.37
C LEU A 164 3.57 8.47 4.46
N TYR A 165 2.32 8.21 4.09
CA TYR A 165 1.25 8.03 5.09
C TYR A 165 1.47 6.74 5.91
N GLY A 166 1.95 5.68 5.26
CA GLY A 166 2.36 4.44 5.91
C GLY A 166 3.46 4.64 6.95
N ASN A 167 4.43 5.52 6.72
CA ASN A 167 5.45 5.88 7.71
C ASN A 167 4.82 6.49 8.96
N TRP A 168 3.92 7.46 8.77
CA TRP A 168 3.32 8.20 9.88
C TRP A 168 2.54 7.28 10.83
N VAL A 169 1.91 6.24 10.28
CA VAL A 169 1.01 5.34 11.02
C VAL A 169 1.68 4.03 11.44
N TRP A 170 2.41 3.37 10.54
CA TRP A 170 3.01 2.04 10.76
C TRP A 170 4.53 2.05 10.84
N GLY A 171 5.19 3.06 10.28
CA GLY A 171 6.65 3.20 10.30
C GLY A 171 7.22 3.80 11.58
N GLY A 172 6.39 4.08 12.59
CA GLY A 172 6.79 4.76 13.82
C GLY A 172 6.82 6.29 13.71
N GLY A 173 6.27 6.86 12.63
CA GLY A 173 6.20 8.30 12.43
C GLY A 173 5.18 9.00 13.33
N TRP A 174 5.02 10.30 13.11
CA TRP A 174 4.38 11.19 14.08
C TRP A 174 2.93 10.86 14.45
N LEU A 175 2.11 10.33 13.53
CA LEU A 175 0.71 9.98 13.83
C LEU A 175 0.62 8.86 14.86
N SER A 176 1.47 7.83 14.73
CA SER A 176 1.57 6.74 15.71
C SER A 176 2.05 7.23 17.08
N GLN A 177 2.87 8.30 17.11
CA GLN A 177 3.50 8.82 18.32
C GLN A 177 2.69 9.92 19.04
N LEU A 178 1.49 10.28 18.57
CA LEU A 178 0.68 11.32 19.21
C LEU A 178 0.34 11.04 20.68
N GLY A 179 0.21 9.76 21.06
CA GLY A 179 0.03 9.36 22.46
C GLY A 179 1.24 9.68 23.34
N VAL A 180 2.44 9.34 22.86
CA VAL A 180 3.72 9.58 23.56
C VAL A 180 4.07 11.07 23.57
N ASN A 181 3.89 11.76 22.45
CA ASN A 181 4.34 13.13 22.26
C ASN A 181 3.36 14.17 22.80
N LEU A 182 2.05 13.92 22.73
CA LEU A 182 1.03 14.91 23.06
C LEU A 182 0.01 14.43 24.09
N GLY A 183 0.17 13.22 24.65
CA GLY A 183 -0.78 12.64 25.61
C GLY A 183 -2.13 12.29 25.00
N VAL A 184 -2.23 12.19 23.67
CA VAL A 184 -3.48 11.90 22.96
C VAL A 184 -3.65 10.39 22.80
N GLY A 185 -4.11 9.73 23.88
CA GLY A 185 -4.43 8.31 23.89
C GLY A 185 -3.25 7.42 23.45
N HIS A 186 -3.50 6.46 22.56
CA HIS A 186 -2.47 5.58 21.97
C HIS A 186 -1.87 6.13 20.68
N GLY A 187 -2.16 7.38 20.31
CA GLY A 187 -1.92 7.91 18.98
C GLY A 187 -2.87 7.32 17.93
N HIS A 188 -2.51 7.44 16.64
CA HIS A 188 -3.31 6.90 15.56
C HIS A 188 -3.12 5.37 15.45
N VAL A 189 -4.20 4.62 15.67
CA VAL A 189 -4.20 3.15 15.68
C VAL A 189 -4.94 2.64 14.45
N ASP A 190 -4.22 1.94 13.57
CA ASP A 190 -4.77 1.28 12.40
C ASP A 190 -4.22 -0.14 12.34
N PHE A 191 -5.05 -1.14 12.60
CA PHE A 191 -4.58 -2.52 12.77
C PHE A 191 -4.16 -3.17 11.45
N ALA A 192 -5.01 -3.03 10.42
CA ALA A 192 -4.86 -3.75 9.15
C ALA A 192 -5.10 -2.86 7.92
N GLY A 193 -5.16 -1.54 8.10
CA GLY A 193 -5.08 -0.60 6.98
C GLY A 193 -6.42 -0.02 6.58
N SER A 194 -7.38 0.12 7.50
CA SER A 194 -8.60 0.87 7.21
C SER A 194 -8.27 2.31 6.78
N SER A 195 -7.24 2.91 7.37
CA SER A 195 -6.72 4.20 6.95
C SER A 195 -5.58 4.06 5.95
N VAL A 196 -4.52 3.30 6.28
CA VAL A 196 -3.27 3.24 5.50
C VAL A 196 -3.50 2.70 4.10
N VAL A 197 -4.37 1.69 3.96
CA VAL A 197 -4.71 1.09 2.67
C VAL A 197 -6.01 1.66 2.12
N HIS A 198 -7.13 1.42 2.80
CA HIS A 198 -8.46 1.64 2.23
C HIS A 198 -8.82 3.12 2.13
N MET A 199 -8.53 3.94 3.14
CA MET A 199 -8.76 5.38 3.06
C MET A 199 -7.80 6.05 2.07
N THR A 200 -6.50 5.71 2.08
CA THR A 200 -5.55 6.24 1.10
C THR A 200 -5.99 5.92 -0.33
N GLY A 201 -6.33 4.67 -0.62
CA GLY A 201 -6.87 4.25 -1.91
C GLY A 201 -8.21 4.93 -2.22
N GLY A 202 -9.14 4.97 -1.27
CA GLY A 202 -10.47 5.55 -1.44
C GLY A 202 -10.46 7.06 -1.70
N VAL A 203 -9.63 7.82 -0.97
CA VAL A 203 -9.47 9.28 -1.18
C VAL A 203 -8.77 9.54 -2.51
N THR A 204 -7.79 8.74 -2.88
CA THR A 204 -7.13 8.84 -4.19
C THR A 204 -8.11 8.54 -5.33
N ALA A 205 -8.94 7.51 -5.17
CA ALA A 205 -10.02 7.15 -6.08
C ALA A 205 -11.03 8.29 -6.23
N LEU A 206 -11.44 8.91 -5.12
CA LEU A 206 -12.36 10.04 -5.11
C LEU A 206 -11.76 11.26 -5.82
N ALA A 207 -10.54 11.66 -5.46
CA ALA A 207 -9.84 12.78 -6.07
C ALA A 207 -9.69 12.58 -7.59
N GLY A 208 -9.26 11.39 -8.00
CA GLY A 208 -9.13 11.04 -9.41
C GLY A 208 -10.47 11.02 -10.15
N ALA A 209 -11.54 10.49 -9.54
CA ALA A 209 -12.88 10.52 -10.12
C ALA A 209 -13.44 11.95 -10.28
N ILE A 210 -13.12 12.87 -9.37
CA ILE A 210 -13.47 14.29 -9.48
C ILE A 210 -12.75 14.92 -10.67
N VAL A 211 -11.43 14.71 -10.79
CA VAL A 211 -10.61 15.27 -11.87
C VAL A 211 -11.01 14.74 -13.24
N LEU A 212 -11.27 13.43 -13.36
CA LEU A 212 -11.66 12.81 -14.63
C LEU A 212 -13.12 13.11 -15.02
N GLY A 213 -13.96 13.44 -14.05
CA GLY A 213 -15.39 13.64 -14.25
C GLY A 213 -16.15 12.34 -14.56
N PRO A 214 -17.47 12.42 -14.75
CA PRO A 214 -18.33 11.24 -14.92
C PRO A 214 -18.05 10.46 -16.21
N ARG A 215 -18.30 9.14 -16.17
CA ARG A 215 -18.24 8.28 -17.36
C ARG A 215 -19.23 8.77 -18.42
N ILE A 216 -18.83 8.73 -19.69
CA ILE A 216 -19.71 9.04 -20.81
C ILE A 216 -20.95 8.14 -20.75
N GLY A 217 -22.12 8.78 -20.73
CA GLY A 217 -23.43 8.13 -20.61
C GLY A 217 -23.96 7.96 -19.18
N LYS A 218 -23.19 8.32 -18.14
CA LYS A 218 -23.65 8.21 -16.74
C LYS A 218 -24.71 9.25 -16.38
N PHE A 219 -24.59 10.48 -16.88
CA PHE A 219 -25.57 11.54 -16.69
C PHE A 219 -26.02 12.03 -18.07
N ARG A 220 -27.34 11.99 -18.32
CA ARG A 220 -27.95 12.46 -19.56
C ARG A 220 -28.10 13.99 -19.54
N ARG A 221 -28.42 14.60 -20.69
CA ARG A 221 -28.59 16.05 -20.82
C ARG A 221 -29.72 16.62 -19.94
N ASP A 222 -30.71 15.80 -19.61
CA ASP A 222 -31.83 16.12 -18.70
C ASP A 222 -31.49 15.92 -17.22
N GLY A 223 -30.23 15.57 -16.89
CA GLY A 223 -29.78 15.28 -15.54
C GLY A 223 -30.10 13.87 -15.03
N ALA A 224 -30.84 13.07 -15.81
CA ALA A 224 -31.19 11.71 -15.39
C ALA A 224 -29.97 10.77 -15.40
N ILE A 225 -29.98 9.81 -14.47
CA ILE A 225 -28.90 8.84 -14.30
C ILE A 225 -29.05 7.72 -15.32
N GLY A 226 -28.04 7.56 -16.18
CA GLY A 226 -27.87 6.39 -17.02
C GLY A 226 -27.27 5.24 -16.22
N ALA A 227 -27.96 4.10 -16.17
CA ALA A 227 -27.39 2.88 -15.63
C ALA A 227 -26.26 2.38 -16.53
N LEU A 228 -25.13 2.04 -15.93
CA LEU A 228 -23.98 1.41 -16.60
C LEU A 228 -23.75 0.07 -15.90
N PRO A 229 -24.56 -0.97 -16.17
CA PRO A 229 -24.44 -2.26 -15.51
C PRO A 229 -23.11 -2.92 -15.88
N GLY A 230 -22.59 -3.72 -14.94
CA GLY A 230 -21.46 -4.60 -15.21
C GLY A 230 -21.80 -5.60 -16.30
N HIS A 231 -20.82 -5.91 -17.14
CA HIS A 231 -21.03 -6.84 -18.25
C HIS A 231 -20.95 -8.32 -17.84
N ASN A 232 -20.35 -8.62 -16.68
CA ASN A 232 -20.17 -9.99 -16.20
C ASN A 232 -20.25 -10.05 -14.68
N LEU A 233 -21.46 -10.18 -14.14
CA LEU A 233 -21.69 -10.30 -12.69
C LEU A 233 -21.09 -11.59 -12.10
N PRO A 234 -21.15 -12.77 -12.75
CA PRO A 234 -20.47 -13.95 -12.24
C PRO A 234 -18.96 -13.79 -12.06
N MET A 235 -18.29 -12.98 -12.90
CA MET A 235 -16.88 -12.64 -12.71
C MET A 235 -16.67 -11.70 -11.52
N ALA A 236 -17.66 -10.89 -11.17
CA ALA A 236 -17.55 -9.94 -10.06
C ALA A 236 -17.82 -10.57 -8.68
N VAL A 237 -18.32 -11.80 -8.64
CA VAL A 237 -18.65 -12.58 -7.43
C VAL A 237 -17.56 -13.62 -7.19
#